data_AF-A0A971NC57-F1
#
_entry.id   AF-A0A971NC57-F1
#
_cell.length_a   1.000
_cell.length_b   1.000
_cell.length_c   1.000
_cell.angle_alpha   90.00
_cell.angle_beta   90.00
_cell.angle_gamma   90.00
#
_symmetry.space_group_name_H-M   'P 1'
#
loop_
_entity.id
_entity.type
_entity.pdbx_description
1 polymer ?
#
loop_
_entity_poly.entity_id
_entity_poly.type
_entity_poly.pdbx_seq_one_letter_code
_entity_poly.pdbx_strand_id
1 'polypeptide(L)'
;MNSGKAAQLLSRQRHDYANHIQVIKGYMELGMPERALEYVDSVVQELARESYLFHATPPEIAVKLYEMLLWARDRGIRLRFGLLECEHSVGVMLSQGLADIYQVLQDLKVPADEEEFEVRLDLMETNNQTNIRLSGPGESGPVIREIVMAR
;
A
#
# COMPACT_ATOMS: atom_id res chain seq x y z
N MET A 1 13.56 0.76 -12.18
CA MET A 1 13.97 -0.13 -11.06
C MET A 1 15.20 -0.93 -11.51
N ASN A 2 16.17 -1.22 -10.63
CA ASN A 2 17.31 -2.08 -10.99
C ASN A 2 17.02 -3.56 -10.61
N SER A 3 17.75 -4.49 -11.20
CA SER A 3 17.52 -5.94 -10.99
C SER A 3 17.67 -6.37 -9.53
N GLY A 4 18.54 -5.70 -8.76
CA GLY A 4 18.73 -5.99 -7.34
C GLY A 4 17.50 -5.65 -6.49
N LYS A 5 16.89 -4.47 -6.69
CA LYS A 5 15.64 -4.09 -6.02
C LYS A 5 14.48 -4.99 -6.43
N ALA A 6 14.39 -5.36 -7.71
CA ALA A 6 13.39 -6.30 -8.20
C ALA A 6 13.51 -7.66 -7.48
N ALA A 7 14.72 -8.19 -7.33
CA ALA A 7 14.96 -9.44 -6.61
C ALA A 7 14.57 -9.36 -5.12
N GLN A 8 14.83 -8.23 -4.46
CA GLN A 8 14.43 -8.01 -3.07
C GLN A 8 12.90 -8.00 -2.91
N LEU A 9 12.18 -7.30 -3.78
CA LEU A 9 10.71 -7.29 -3.79
C LEU A 9 10.14 -8.70 -3.99
N LEU A 10 10.66 -9.44 -4.97
CA LEU A 10 10.24 -10.82 -5.23
C LEU A 10 10.57 -11.76 -4.05
N SER A 11 11.73 -11.60 -3.42
CA SER A 11 12.10 -12.40 -2.25
C SER A 11 11.15 -12.16 -1.08
N ARG A 12 10.75 -10.90 -0.87
CA ARG A 12 9.78 -10.53 0.17
C ARG A 12 8.40 -11.11 -0.11
N GLN A 13 7.91 -11.01 -1.35
CA GLN A 13 6.64 -11.61 -1.74
C GLN A 13 6.63 -13.13 -1.52
N ARG A 14 7.72 -13.81 -1.88
CA ARG A 14 7.86 -15.26 -1.62
C ARG A 14 7.85 -15.61 -0.13
N HIS A 15 8.46 -14.78 0.71
CA HIS A 15 8.42 -14.95 2.16
C HIS A 15 6.99 -14.80 2.70
N ASP A 16 6.27 -13.78 2.26
CA ASP A 16 4.87 -13.56 2.69
C ASP A 16 3.96 -14.74 2.26
N TYR A 17 4.14 -15.27 1.05
CA TYR A 17 3.44 -16.49 0.62
C TYR A 17 3.75 -17.70 1.49
N ALA A 18 5.03 -17.90 1.85
CA ALA A 18 5.41 -18.99 2.74
C ALA A 18 4.75 -18.83 4.12
N ASN A 19 4.66 -17.60 4.64
CA ASN A 19 4.00 -17.31 5.90
C ASN A 19 2.50 -17.61 5.84
N HIS A 20 1.79 -17.16 4.79
CA HIS A 20 0.37 -17.48 4.64
C HIS A 20 0.11 -18.99 4.60
N ILE A 21 0.93 -19.73 3.85
CA ILE A 21 0.85 -21.20 3.79
C ILE A 21 1.10 -21.83 5.16
N GLN A 22 2.07 -21.32 5.93
CA GLN A 22 2.35 -21.80 7.28
C GLN A 22 1.18 -21.58 8.24
N VAL A 23 0.53 -20.41 8.20
CA VAL A 23 -0.65 -20.12 9.04
C VAL A 23 -1.82 -21.05 8.67
N ILE A 24 -2.10 -21.21 7.38
CA ILE A 24 -3.14 -22.13 6.88
C ILE A 24 -2.86 -23.56 7.36
N LYS A 25 -1.62 -24.03 7.16
CA LYS A 25 -1.19 -25.36 7.61
C LYS A 25 -1.36 -25.51 9.13
N GLY A 26 -0.99 -24.50 9.90
CA GLY A 26 -1.14 -24.49 11.36
C GLY A 26 -2.59 -24.67 11.79
N TYR A 27 -3.54 -23.93 11.19
CA TYR A 27 -4.97 -24.12 11.48
C TYR A 27 -5.47 -25.52 11.12
N MET A 28 -5.03 -26.05 9.98
CA MET A 28 -5.39 -27.42 9.56
C MET A 28 -4.86 -28.48 10.53
N GLU A 29 -3.61 -28.35 11.00
CA GLU A 29 -2.99 -29.28 11.96
C GLU A 29 -3.66 -29.23 13.35
N LEU A 30 -4.27 -28.09 13.71
CA LEU A 30 -5.05 -27.92 14.93
C LEU A 30 -6.51 -28.39 14.81
N GLY A 31 -6.94 -28.88 13.63
CA GLY A 31 -8.32 -29.27 13.39
C GLY A 31 -9.29 -28.09 13.37
N MET A 32 -8.82 -26.90 12.93
CA MET A 32 -9.60 -25.66 12.83
C MET A 32 -9.81 -25.22 11.36
N PRO A 33 -10.47 -26.02 10.51
CA PRO A 33 -10.61 -25.70 9.08
C PRO A 33 -11.42 -24.42 8.83
N GLU A 34 -12.36 -24.06 9.70
CA GLU A 34 -13.13 -22.82 9.57
C GLU A 34 -12.22 -21.59 9.71
N ARG A 35 -11.28 -21.61 10.67
CA ARG A 35 -10.27 -20.57 10.84
C ARG A 35 -9.31 -20.50 9.66
N ALA A 36 -8.96 -21.65 9.08
CA ALA A 36 -8.15 -21.69 7.87
C ALA A 36 -8.88 -21.02 6.70
N LEU A 37 -10.18 -21.25 6.53
CA LEU A 37 -11.00 -20.62 5.50
C LEU A 37 -11.15 -19.11 5.74
N GLU A 38 -11.45 -18.67 6.95
CA GLU A 38 -11.49 -17.24 7.33
C GLU A 38 -10.16 -16.54 6.98
N TYR A 39 -9.05 -17.20 7.26
CA TYR A 39 -7.73 -16.68 6.94
C TYR A 39 -7.49 -16.62 5.42
N VAL A 40 -7.83 -17.68 4.67
CA VAL A 40 -7.74 -17.69 3.21
C VAL A 40 -8.53 -16.54 2.59
N ASP A 41 -9.77 -16.31 3.03
CA ASP A 41 -10.59 -15.21 2.54
C ASP A 41 -9.92 -13.85 2.80
N SER A 42 -9.28 -13.68 3.97
CA SER A 42 -8.53 -12.46 4.28
C SER A 42 -7.33 -12.25 3.33
N VAL A 43 -6.60 -13.32 3.00
CA VAL A 43 -5.46 -13.28 2.08
C VAL A 43 -5.92 -13.01 0.65
N VAL A 44 -7.03 -13.61 0.22
CA VAL A 44 -7.62 -13.35 -1.12
C VAL A 44 -8.00 -11.87 -1.25
N GLN A 45 -8.59 -11.28 -0.22
CA GLN A 45 -8.91 -9.85 -0.21
C GLN A 45 -7.64 -8.97 -0.24
N GLU A 46 -6.57 -9.36 0.46
CA GLU A 46 -5.28 -8.67 0.40
C GLU A 46 -4.69 -8.70 -1.02
N LEU A 47 -4.62 -9.89 -1.63
CA LEU A 47 -4.11 -10.07 -2.99
C LEU A 47 -4.95 -9.30 -4.04
N ALA A 48 -6.27 -9.26 -3.87
CA ALA A 48 -7.15 -8.49 -4.75
C ALA A 48 -6.86 -6.98 -4.67
N ARG A 49 -6.61 -6.45 -3.47
CA ARG A 49 -6.22 -5.03 -3.28
C ARG A 49 -4.86 -4.74 -3.91
N GLU A 50 -3.89 -5.64 -3.77
CA GLU A 50 -2.59 -5.49 -4.42
C GLU A 50 -2.73 -5.57 -5.95
N SER A 51 -3.56 -6.46 -6.47
CA SER A 51 -3.80 -6.59 -7.92
C SER A 51 -4.42 -5.32 -8.51
N TYR A 52 -5.34 -4.66 -7.80
CA TYR A 52 -5.94 -3.39 -8.23
C TYR A 52 -4.88 -2.34 -8.54
N LEU A 53 -3.83 -2.23 -7.72
CA LEU A 53 -2.74 -1.28 -7.92
C LEU A 53 -2.05 -1.44 -9.28
N PHE A 54 -1.75 -2.68 -9.66
CA PHE A 54 -1.06 -3.00 -10.92
C PHE A 54 -1.94 -2.84 -12.16
N HIS A 55 -3.26 -2.82 -12.00
CA HIS A 55 -4.21 -2.62 -13.10
C HIS A 55 -4.68 -1.17 -13.24
N ALA A 56 -4.72 -0.41 -12.15
CA ALA A 56 -5.27 0.95 -12.10
C ALA A 56 -4.23 2.04 -12.40
N THR A 57 -2.95 1.71 -12.49
CA THR A 57 -1.86 2.68 -12.72
C THR A 57 -0.82 2.18 -13.71
N PRO A 58 -0.04 3.07 -14.35
CA PRO A 58 1.07 2.67 -15.20
C PRO A 58 2.11 1.85 -14.42
N PRO A 59 2.81 0.89 -15.04
CA PRO A 59 3.71 -0.03 -14.33
C PRO A 59 4.74 0.65 -13.43
N GLU A 60 5.29 1.80 -13.86
CA GLU A 60 6.28 2.55 -13.09
C GLU A 60 5.68 3.14 -11.80
N ILE A 61 4.42 3.57 -11.84
CA ILE A 61 3.68 4.09 -10.69
C ILE A 61 3.24 2.95 -9.79
N ALA A 62 2.72 1.86 -10.35
CA ALA A 62 2.32 0.67 -9.60
C ALA A 62 3.47 0.15 -8.74
N VAL A 63 4.68 0.02 -9.32
CA VAL A 63 5.87 -0.42 -8.57
C VAL A 63 6.22 0.56 -7.45
N LYS A 64 6.12 1.88 -7.67
CA LYS A 64 6.43 2.89 -6.64
C LYS A 64 5.46 2.89 -5.48
N LEU A 65 4.17 2.75 -5.78
CA LEU A 65 3.12 2.64 -4.78
C LEU A 65 3.23 1.29 -4.05
N TYR A 66 3.62 0.21 -4.72
CA TYR A 66 3.85 -1.09 -4.07
C TYR A 66 5.05 -1.04 -3.11
N GLU A 67 6.15 -0.40 -3.52
CA GLU A 67 7.27 -0.11 -2.61
C GLU A 67 6.80 0.68 -1.37
N MET A 68 5.90 1.66 -1.55
CA MET A 68 5.36 2.48 -0.46
C MET A 68 4.48 1.66 0.49
N LEU A 69 3.60 0.81 -0.06
CA LEU A 69 2.75 -0.12 0.68
C LEU A 69 3.60 -1.01 1.60
N LEU A 70 4.63 -1.65 1.03
CA LEU A 70 5.53 -2.53 1.77
C LEU A 70 6.31 -1.77 2.85
N TRP A 71 6.81 -0.58 2.53
CA TRP A 71 7.53 0.27 3.48
C TRP A 71 6.64 0.74 4.63
N ALA A 72 5.36 1.06 4.36
CA ALA A 72 4.38 1.48 5.35
C ALA A 72 4.02 0.31 6.28
N ARG A 73 3.82 -0.89 5.70
CA ARG A 73 3.54 -2.12 6.45
C ARG A 73 4.64 -2.43 7.47
N ASP A 74 5.91 -2.24 7.11
CA ASP A 74 7.06 -2.46 8.02
C ASP A 74 7.06 -1.50 9.23
N ARG A 75 6.27 -0.43 9.19
CA ARG A 75 6.11 0.57 10.24
C ARG A 75 4.79 0.45 10.99
N GLY A 76 4.01 -0.60 10.74
CA GLY A 76 2.70 -0.79 11.34
C GLY A 76 1.61 0.10 10.72
N ILE A 77 1.88 0.75 9.59
CA ILE A 77 0.89 1.55 8.86
C ILE A 77 0.19 0.68 7.84
N ARG A 78 -1.12 0.52 7.95
CA ARG A 78 -1.94 -0.15 6.93
C ARG A 78 -2.30 0.86 5.84
N LEU A 79 -1.45 0.97 4.82
CA LEU A 79 -1.71 1.81 3.66
C LEU A 79 -2.76 1.14 2.75
N ARG A 80 -3.87 1.82 2.49
CA ARG A 80 -4.88 1.42 1.51
C ARG A 80 -4.88 2.37 0.33
N PHE A 81 -5.04 1.80 -0.86
CA PHE A 81 -5.29 2.59 -2.06
C PHE A 81 -6.80 2.76 -2.23
N GLY A 82 -7.22 4.01 -2.36
CA GLY A 82 -8.58 4.38 -2.70
C GLY A 82 -8.75 4.45 -4.21
N LEU A 83 -9.15 5.61 -4.73
CA LEU A 83 -9.25 5.84 -6.16
C LEU A 83 -7.86 6.05 -6.76
N LEU A 84 -7.51 5.20 -7.73
CA LEU A 84 -6.29 5.32 -8.53
C LEU A 84 -6.69 5.52 -9.99
N GLU A 85 -6.51 6.74 -10.49
CA GLU A 85 -6.73 7.13 -11.88
C GLU A 85 -5.51 7.92 -12.34
N CYS A 86 -4.63 7.27 -13.10
CA CYS A 86 -3.41 7.89 -13.63
C CYS A 86 -3.12 7.26 -14.98
N GLU A 87 -2.99 8.08 -16.02
CA GLU A 87 -2.81 7.61 -17.39
C GLU A 87 -1.37 7.82 -17.89
N HIS A 88 -0.64 8.78 -17.31
CA HIS A 88 0.67 9.19 -17.81
C HIS A 88 1.81 8.66 -16.94
N SER A 89 2.90 8.25 -17.61
CA SER A 89 4.10 7.78 -16.95
C SER A 89 4.87 8.92 -16.25
N VAL A 90 5.65 8.54 -15.25
CA VAL A 90 6.38 9.37 -14.28
C VAL A 90 6.92 10.70 -14.87
N GLY A 91 6.20 11.80 -14.61
CA GLY A 91 6.77 13.15 -14.69
C GLY A 91 7.59 13.50 -13.44
N VAL A 92 8.45 14.51 -13.53
CA VAL A 92 9.24 15.03 -12.38
C VAL A 92 8.32 15.45 -11.22
N MET A 93 7.17 16.06 -11.53
CA MET A 93 6.21 16.51 -10.54
C MET A 93 5.62 15.34 -9.75
N LEU A 94 5.15 14.28 -10.42
CA LEU A 94 4.62 13.09 -9.77
C LEU A 94 5.66 12.38 -8.88
N SER A 95 6.94 12.40 -9.29
CA SER A 95 8.03 11.90 -8.45
C SER A 95 8.20 12.70 -7.16
N GLN A 96 8.13 14.03 -7.26
CA GLN A 96 8.21 14.91 -6.09
C GLN A 96 6.98 14.72 -5.19
N GLY A 97 5.78 14.68 -5.76
CA GLY A 97 4.55 14.46 -5.00
C GLY A 97 4.57 13.14 -4.23
N LEU A 98 5.06 12.05 -4.82
CA LEU A 98 5.23 10.78 -4.11
C LEU A 98 6.29 10.87 -2.99
N ALA A 99 7.39 11.61 -3.21
CA ALA A 99 8.40 11.83 -2.19
C ALA A 99 7.86 12.61 -0.98
N ASP A 100 7.03 13.62 -1.23
CA ASP A 100 6.36 14.39 -0.20
C ASP A 100 5.40 13.51 0.62
N ILE A 101 4.67 12.59 -0.03
CA ILE A 101 3.85 11.59 0.67
C ILE A 101 4.71 10.66 1.53
N TYR A 102 5.85 10.18 1.05
CA TYR A 102 6.78 9.40 1.87
C TYR A 102 7.19 10.15 3.14
N GLN A 103 7.49 11.44 3.01
CA GLN A 103 7.85 12.27 4.15
C GLN A 103 6.69 12.39 5.16
N VAL A 104 5.47 12.63 4.67
CA VAL A 104 4.28 12.66 5.52
C VAL A 104 4.10 11.33 6.27
N LEU A 105 4.18 10.19 5.57
CA LEU A 105 4.06 8.88 6.19
C LEU A 105 5.17 8.58 7.19
N GLN A 106 6.38 9.12 6.97
CA GLN A 106 7.51 8.97 7.90
C GLN A 106 7.31 9.75 9.19
N ASP A 107 6.65 10.90 9.11
CA ASP A 107 6.39 11.76 10.26
C ASP A 107 5.12 11.35 11.03
N LEU A 108 4.32 10.41 10.49
CA LEU A 108 3.18 9.84 11.20
C LEU A 108 3.67 9.02 12.41
N LYS A 109 3.15 9.38 13.58
CA LYS A 109 3.29 8.58 14.78
C LYS A 109 2.19 7.55 14.80
N VAL A 110 2.56 6.28 14.68
CA VAL A 110 1.64 5.15 14.90
C VAL A 110 1.45 5.01 16.41
N PRO A 111 0.23 5.20 16.94
CA PRO A 111 -0.04 5.02 18.35
C PRO A 111 0.23 3.57 18.76
N ALA A 112 0.89 3.37 19.91
CA ALA A 112 1.26 2.03 20.37
C ALA A 112 0.04 1.20 20.81
N ASP A 113 -1.09 1.86 21.07
CA ASP A 113 -2.37 1.31 21.52
C ASP A 113 -3.40 1.15 20.39
N GLU A 114 -3.11 1.64 19.18
CA GLU A 114 -3.97 1.39 18.03
C GLU A 114 -3.61 0.05 17.37
N GLU A 115 -4.52 -0.92 17.47
CA GLU A 115 -4.42 -2.21 16.75
C GLU A 115 -4.46 -2.02 15.22
N GLU A 116 -4.93 -0.87 14.74
CA GLU A 116 -5.38 -0.67 13.37
C GLU A 116 -5.11 0.76 12.82
N PHE A 117 -3.85 1.20 12.77
CA PHE A 117 -3.48 2.50 12.18
C PHE A 117 -3.52 2.45 10.64
N GLU A 118 -4.66 2.84 10.07
CA GLU A 118 -4.93 2.79 8.63
C GLU A 118 -4.85 4.15 7.96
N VAL A 119 -4.14 4.23 6.84
CA VAL A 119 -4.03 5.43 6.03
C VAL A 119 -4.48 5.12 4.61
N ARG A 120 -5.29 5.97 4.02
CA ARG A 120 -5.77 5.87 2.64
C ARG A 120 -5.05 6.86 1.74
N LEU A 121 -4.58 6.38 0.59
CA LEU A 121 -4.01 7.17 -0.50
C LEU A 121 -4.91 7.10 -1.72
N ASP A 122 -5.31 8.27 -2.22
CA ASP A 122 -5.99 8.44 -3.51
C ASP A 122 -5.04 9.18 -4.47
N LEU A 123 -5.02 8.77 -5.73
CA LEU A 123 -4.24 9.37 -6.82
C LEU A 123 -5.18 9.61 -7.99
N MET A 124 -5.36 10.87 -8.37
CA MET A 124 -6.22 11.26 -9.49
C MET A 124 -5.48 12.18 -10.44
N GLU A 125 -5.40 11.79 -11.70
CA GLU A 125 -4.91 12.60 -12.79
C GLU A 125 -6.08 13.15 -13.61
N THR A 126 -6.08 14.45 -13.81
CA THR A 126 -6.99 15.14 -14.73
C THR A 126 -6.18 15.84 -15.82
N ASN A 127 -6.85 16.32 -16.87
CA ASN A 127 -6.18 16.98 -18.00
C ASN A 127 -5.25 18.14 -17.61
N ASN A 128 -5.52 18.82 -16.48
CA ASN A 128 -4.80 20.03 -16.06
C ASN A 128 -3.99 19.85 -14.76
N GLN A 129 -4.25 18.81 -13.98
CA GLN A 129 -3.60 18.63 -12.68
C GLN A 129 -3.60 17.18 -12.22
N THR A 130 -2.60 16.83 -11.43
CA THR A 130 -2.53 15.59 -10.66
C THR A 130 -2.77 15.90 -9.18
N ASN A 131 -3.67 15.15 -8.56
CA ASN A 131 -4.00 15.25 -7.15
C ASN A 131 -3.57 13.97 -6.44
N ILE A 132 -2.76 14.10 -5.39
CA ILE A 132 -2.45 13.02 -4.47
C ILE A 132 -3.02 13.39 -3.11
N ARG A 133 -3.91 12.54 -2.60
CA ARG A 133 -4.55 12.74 -1.31
C ARG A 133 -4.21 11.61 -0.36
N LEU A 134 -3.67 11.96 0.80
CA LEU A 134 -3.50 11.07 1.93
C LEU A 134 -4.52 11.41 3.00
N SER A 135 -5.23 10.42 3.51
CA SER A 135 -6.24 10.57 4.56
C SER A 135 -6.08 9.47 5.61
N GLY A 136 -6.18 9.79 6.90
CA GLY A 136 -6.06 8.80 7.96
C GLY A 136 -6.38 9.38 9.34
N PRO A 137 -6.37 8.55 10.40
CA PRO A 137 -6.48 9.01 11.77
C PRO A 137 -5.26 9.84 12.16
N GLY A 138 -5.45 10.81 13.05
CA GLY A 138 -4.38 11.63 13.61
C GLY A 138 -4.68 12.00 15.04
N GLU A 139 -3.62 12.23 15.84
CA GLU A 139 -3.70 12.52 17.28
C GLU A 139 -4.61 13.72 17.62
N SER A 140 -4.89 14.62 16.66
CA SER A 140 -5.71 15.83 16.85
C SER A 140 -6.87 15.95 15.85
N GLY A 141 -7.24 14.85 15.18
CA GLY A 141 -8.22 14.83 14.09
C GLY A 141 -7.68 14.17 12.82
N PRO A 142 -8.50 14.01 11.77
CA PRO A 142 -8.10 13.31 10.55
C PRO A 142 -6.91 14.01 9.90
N VAL A 143 -5.82 13.27 9.67
CA VAL A 143 -4.71 13.73 8.84
C VAL A 143 -5.22 13.73 7.40
N ILE A 144 -5.41 14.93 6.84
CA ILE A 144 -5.65 15.11 5.42
C ILE A 144 -4.46 15.89 4.86
N ARG A 145 -3.78 15.29 3.89
CA ARG A 145 -2.76 15.96 3.07
C ARG A 145 -3.15 15.82 1.62
N GLU A 146 -3.14 16.93 0.92
CA GLU A 146 -3.52 17.02 -0.47
C GLU A 146 -2.41 17.76 -1.22
N ILE A 147 -1.85 17.10 -2.22
CA ILE A 147 -0.80 17.64 -3.08
C ILE A 147 -1.42 17.78 -4.46
N VAL A 148 -1.57 19.04 -4.88
CA VAL A 148 -2.09 19.38 -6.21
C VAL A 148 -0.93 19.90 -7.06
N MET A 149 -0.70 19.24 -8.19
CA MET A 149 0.33 19.59 -9.14
C MET A 149 -0.34 19.99 -10.44
N ALA A 150 -0.24 21.27 -10.81
CA ALA A 150 -0.67 21.74 -12.12
C ALA A 150 0.32 21.26 -13.20
N ARG A 151 -0.18 20.92 -14.39
CA ARG A 151 0.65 20.59 -15.55
C ARG A 151 1.32 21.82 -16.16
#